data_AF-A0A0C2BUT8-F1
#
_entry.id   AF-A0A0C2BUT8-F1
#
_cell.length_a   1.000
_cell.length_b   1.000
_cell.length_c   1.000
_cell.angle_alpha   90.00
_cell.angle_beta   90.00
_cell.angle_gamma   90.00
#
_symmetry.space_group_name_H-M   'P 1'
#
loop_
_entity.id
_entity.type
_entity.pdbx_description
1 polymer ?
#
loop_
_entity_poly.entity_id
_entity_poly.type
_entity_poly.pdbx_seq_one_letter_code
_entity_poly.pdbx_strand_id
1 'polypeptide(L)' 'MFPAANHTILGRRETFASWDVDYLKFDGCFVDTDLMPQGYPKMERALNATGRPIVYACGWPLFFHIHGKEEK' A
#
# COMPACT_ATOMS: atom_id res chain seq x y z
N MET A 1 -0.96 6.32 11.40
CA MET A 1 0.03 5.52 10.64
C MET A 1 0.07 4.14 11.26
N PHE A 2 -0.50 3.12 10.61
CA PHE A 2 -0.50 1.77 11.16
C PHE A 2 0.94 1.25 11.25
N PRO A 3 1.41 0.80 12.44
CA PRO A 3 2.79 0.37 12.59
C PRO A 3 3.08 -0.80 11.66
N ALA A 4 4.19 -0.71 10.91
CA ALA A 4 4.68 -1.77 10.03
C ALA A 4 5.23 -2.98 10.80
N ALA A 5 5.35 -2.90 12.12
CA ALA A 5 5.86 -3.96 12.97
C ALA A 5 4.81 -5.09 13.06
N ASN A 6 5.04 -6.20 12.33
CA ASN A 6 4.35 -7.50 12.39
C ASN A 6 3.03 -7.73 11.63
N HIS A 7 2.49 -6.79 10.84
CA HIS A 7 1.23 -7.02 10.11
C HIS A 7 1.41 -7.24 8.60
N THR A 8 1.07 -8.45 8.14
CA THR A 8 1.07 -8.82 6.70
C THR A 8 0.02 -8.03 5.91
N ILE A 9 0.22 -7.92 4.60
CA ILE A 9 -0.72 -7.27 3.67
C ILE A 9 -2.13 -7.88 3.77
N LEU A 10 -2.21 -9.20 3.94
CA LEU A 10 -3.48 -9.94 4.02
C LEU A 10 -4.27 -9.58 5.28
N GLY A 11 -3.63 -9.53 6.45
CA GLY A 11 -4.31 -9.17 7.70
C GLY A 11 -4.81 -7.72 7.70
N ARG A 12 -4.02 -6.79 7.13
CA ARG A 12 -4.40 -5.37 7.03
C ARG A 12 -5.60 -5.15 6.12
N ARG A 13 -5.63 -5.83 4.98
CA ARG A 13 -6.78 -5.80 4.07
C ARG A 13 -8.10 -6.11 4.79
N GLU A 14 -8.15 -7.24 5.50
CA GLU A 14 -9.38 -7.71 6.14
C GLU A 14 -9.83 -6.76 7.26
N THR A 15 -8.86 -6.19 7.97
CA THR A 15 -9.13 -5.18 9.00
C THR A 15 -9.72 -3.90 8.41
N PHE A 16 -9.18 -3.41 7.29
CA PHE A 16 -9.72 -2.21 6.64
C PHE A 16 -11.12 -2.42 6.07
N ALA A 17 -11.37 -3.59 5.49
CA ALA A 17 -12.71 -3.94 5.00
C ALA A 17 -13.71 -4.10 6.15
N SER A 18 -13.34 -4.73 7.26
CA SER A 18 -14.23 -4.92 8.41
C SER A 18 -14.51 -3.63 9.20
N TRP A 19 -13.62 -2.64 9.11
CA TRP A 19 -13.81 -1.32 9.69
C TRP A 19 -14.53 -0.33 8.76
N ASP A 20 -15.03 -0.81 7.62
CA ASP A 20 -15.71 0.02 6.63
C ASP A 20 -14.86 1.22 6.15
N VAL A 21 -13.55 1.04 6.00
CA VAL A 21 -12.66 2.07 5.47
C VAL A 21 -13.00 2.34 4.01
N ASP A 22 -13.09 3.62 3.62
CA ASP A 22 -13.37 4.04 2.24
C ASP A 22 -12.13 4.58 1.50
N TYR A 23 -11.08 4.94 2.25
CA TYR A 23 -9.87 5.55 1.71
C TYR A 23 -8.63 5.04 2.44
N LEU A 24 -7.67 4.50 1.69
CA LEU A 24 -6.38 4.07 2.19
C LEU A 24 -5.24 4.81 1.49
N LYS A 25 -4.50 5.60 2.26
CA LYS A 25 -3.17 6.08 1.86
C LYS A 25 -2.12 5.04 2.26
N PHE A 26 -1.39 4.53 1.28
CA PHE A 26 -0.29 3.58 1.51
C PHE A 26 1.05 4.28 1.28
N ASP A 27 1.84 4.35 2.35
CA ASP A 27 3.08 5.12 2.40
C ASP A 27 4.31 4.22 2.21
N GLY A 28 5.37 4.77 1.60
CA GLY A 28 6.60 4.07 1.25
C GLY A 28 7.73 4.20 2.27
N CYS A 29 7.53 4.96 3.36
CA CYS A 29 8.55 5.15 4.39
C CYS A 29 9.06 3.82 4.96
N PHE A 30 10.38 3.70 5.16
CA PHE A 30 11.05 2.52 5.71
C PHE A 30 10.93 1.23 4.86
N VAL A 31 10.65 1.38 3.56
CA VAL A 31 10.67 0.28 2.59
C VAL A 31 11.72 0.58 1.53
N ASP A 32 12.43 -0.45 1.06
CA ASP A 32 13.32 -0.30 -0.10
C ASP A 32 12.49 0.11 -1.33
N THR A 33 12.92 1.19 -1.99
CA THR A 33 12.27 1.70 -3.20
C THR A 33 12.19 0.66 -4.30
N ASP A 34 13.15 -0.26 -4.41
CA ASP A 34 13.11 -1.33 -5.42
C ASP A 34 12.00 -2.36 -5.19
N LEU A 35 11.47 -2.44 -3.97
CA LEU A 35 10.34 -3.32 -3.62
C LEU A 35 8.98 -2.65 -3.83
N MET A 36 8.93 -1.33 -3.98
CA MET A 36 7.67 -0.59 -4.15
C MET A 36 6.90 -1.02 -5.42
N PRO A 37 7.54 -1.21 -6.59
CA PRO A 37 6.92 -1.77 -7.81
C PRO A 37 6.10 -3.05 -7.59
N GLN A 38 6.50 -3.87 -6.62
CA GLN A 38 5.83 -5.12 -6.28
C GLN A 38 4.84 -4.96 -5.12
N GLY A 39 5.20 -4.13 -4.12
CA GLY A 39 4.42 -3.96 -2.89
C GLY A 39 3.08 -3.25 -3.11
N TYR A 40 3.05 -2.18 -3.90
CA TYR A 40 1.83 -1.40 -4.10
C TYR A 40 0.76 -2.18 -4.88
N PRO A 41 1.05 -2.85 -6.02
CA PRO A 41 0.09 -3.71 -6.71
C PRO A 41 -0.38 -4.89 -5.86
N LYS A 42 0.49 -5.41 -4.97
CA LYS A 42 0.10 -6.49 -4.05
C LYS A 42 -0.95 -6.02 -3.04
N MET A 43 -0.83 -4.79 -2.54
CA MET A 43 -1.83 -4.19 -1.65
C MET A 43 -3.12 -3.85 -2.39
N GLU A 44 -3.04 -3.31 -3.60
CA GLU A 44 -4.18 -3.06 -4.47
C GLU A 44 -5.00 -4.34 -4.72
N ARG A 45 -4.35 -5.42 -5.17
CA ARG A 45 -5.01 -6.72 -5.39
C ARG A 45 -5.60 -7.29 -4.11
N ALA A 46 -4.92 -7.10 -2.98
CA ALA A 46 -5.45 -7.48 -1.69
C ALA A 46 -6.76 -6.71 -1.43
N LEU A 47 -6.76 -5.38 -1.46
CA LEU A 47 -7.96 -4.58 -1.25
C LEU A 47 -9.10 -4.97 -2.20
N ASN A 48 -8.83 -5.14 -3.48
CA ASN A 48 -9.84 -5.56 -4.46
C ASN A 48 -10.49 -6.91 -4.10
N ALA A 49 -9.69 -7.87 -3.59
CA ALA A 49 -10.19 -9.17 -3.16
C ALA A 49 -11.12 -9.13 -1.94
N THR A 50 -11.30 -7.98 -1.27
CA THR A 50 -12.31 -7.81 -0.21
C THR A 50 -13.73 -7.65 -0.74
N GLY A 51 -13.87 -7.27 -2.01
CA GLY A 51 -15.17 -6.89 -2.58
C GLY A 51 -15.69 -5.52 -2.13
N ARG A 52 -14.98 -4.80 -1.24
CA ARG A 52 -15.32 -3.44 -0.83
C ARG A 52 -14.60 -2.43 -1.73
N PRO A 53 -15.30 -1.45 -2.31
CA PRO A 53 -14.66 -0.32 -2.98
C PRO A 53 -13.88 0.52 -1.96
N ILE A 54 -12.56 0.56 -2.08
CA ILE A 54 -11.67 1.36 -1.23
C ILE A 54 -10.81 2.21 -2.15
N VAL A 55 -10.86 3.53 -2.01
CA VAL A 55 -9.99 4.44 -2.75
C VAL A 55 -8.56 4.23 -2.28
N TYR A 56 -7.68 3.85 -3.20
CA TYR A 56 -6.29 3.54 -2.91
C TYR A 56 -5.38 4.67 -3.39
N ALA A 57 -4.82 5.43 -2.44
CA ALA A 57 -3.90 6.51 -2.73
C ALA A 57 -2.45 6.03 -2.67
N CYS A 58 -1.86 5.88 -3.85
CA CYS A 58 -0.48 5.45 -4.05
C CYS A 58 0.50 6.61 -3.83
N GLY A 59 1.53 6.38 -3.00
CA GLY A 59 2.61 7.34 -2.77
C GLY A 59 3.92 7.03 -3.49
N TRP A 60 4.08 5.86 -4.12
CA TRP A 60 5.40 5.44 -4.64
C TRP A 60 6.07 6.41 -5.61
N PRO A 61 5.36 7.16 -6.50
CA PRO A 61 6.06 7.94 -7.52
C PRO A 61 6.89 9.05 -6.90
N LEU A 62 6.41 9.57 -5.76
CA LEU A 62 7.15 10.51 -4.94
C LEU A 62 8.44 9.89 -4.40
N PHE A 63 8.41 8.64 -3.94
CA PHE A 63 9.60 7.95 -3.43
C PHE A 63 10.64 7.73 -4.54
N PHE A 64 10.21 7.48 -5.77
CA PHE A 64 11.14 7.35 -6.90
C PHE A 64 11.79 8.70 -7.22
N HIS A 65 11.00 9.77 -7.22
CA HIS A 65 11.49 11.13 -7.44
C HIS A 65 12.51 11.57 -6.39
N ILE A 66 12.23 11.39 -5.08
CA ILE A 66 13.16 11.81 -4.01
C ILE A 66 14.44 10.96 -3.96
N HIS A 67 14.39 9.71 -4.42
CA HIS A 67 15.54 8.80 -4.44
C HIS A 67 16.26 8.76 -5.79
N GLY A 68 15.88 9.60 -6.76
CA GLY A 68 16.52 9.69 -8.07
C GLY A 68 16.41 8.41 -8.91
N LYS A 69 15.35 7.62 -8.71
CA LYS A 69 15.09 6.39 -9.47
C LYS A 69 14.09 6.67 -10.60
N GLU A 70 14.39 6.20 -11.80
CA GLU A 70 13.44 6.20 -12.92
C GLU A 70 12.49 5.01 -12.79
N GLU A 71 11.20 5.21 -13.06
CA GLU A 71 10.25 4.11 -13.26
C GLU A 71 10.68 3.35 -14.52
N LYS A 72 11.26 2.16 -14.34
CA LYS A 72 11.58 1.22 -15.43
C LYS A 72 10.39 0.33 -15.75
#